data_AF-A0A832ZKS1-F1
#
_entry.id   AF-A0A832ZKS1-F1
#
_cell.length_a   1.000
_cell.length_b   1.000
_cell.length_c   1.000
_cell.angle_alpha   90.00
_cell.angle_beta   90.00
_cell.angle_gamma   90.00
#
_symmetry.space_group_name_H-M   'P 1'
#
loop_
_entity.id
_entity.type
_entity.pdbx_description
1 polymer ?
#
loop_
_entity_poly.entity_id
_entity_poly.type
_entity_poly.pdbx_seq_one_letter_code
_entity_poly.pdbx_strand_id
1 'polypeptide(L)'
;MRIKHEIVVRATVRQDKLLTKFVKSLRDEDATIILVDEIYRRVIFSLPLLKYENIVQLISEYTVSANFEVKAVLTHSLSSAQLMSLLSKLKEIFNTVNIVKPEQSYLRIMGLIKVDSGGGLVEIYPS
;
A
#
# COMPACT_ATOMS: atom_id res chain seq x y z
N MET A 1 2.36 12.89 15.72
CA MET A 1 2.20 12.39 14.33
C MET A 1 2.81 11.00 14.26
N ARG A 2 2.08 9.99 13.80
CA ARG A 2 2.61 8.64 13.60
C ARG A 2 2.43 8.25 12.14
N ILE A 3 3.50 7.81 11.50
CA ILE A 3 3.48 7.32 10.12
C ILE A 3 3.57 5.80 10.17
N LYS A 4 2.61 5.12 9.55
CA LYS A 4 2.62 3.69 9.34
C LYS A 4 2.91 3.42 7.87
N HIS A 5 3.93 2.62 7.59
CA HIS A 5 4.22 2.18 6.23
C HIS A 5 3.77 0.74 6.06
N GLU A 6 2.97 0.50 5.03
CA GLU A 6 2.48 -0.80 4.64
C GLU A 6 2.83 -1.02 3.17
N ILE A 7 3.00 -2.27 2.78
CA ILE A 7 3.03 -2.66 1.38
C ILE A 7 1.77 -3.47 1.11
N VAL A 8 1.05 -3.08 0.07
CA VAL A 8 -0.10 -3.82 -0.45
C VAL A 8 0.38 -4.59 -1.66
N VAL A 9 0.14 -5.88 -1.67
CA VAL A 9 0.56 -6.78 -2.73
C VAL A 9 -0.68 -7.36 -3.40
N ARG A 10 -0.72 -7.27 -4.73
CA ARG A 10 -1.74 -7.90 -5.58
C ARG A 10 -1.08 -9.00 -6.36
N ALA A 11 -1.27 -10.24 -5.92
CA ALA A 11 -0.61 -11.41 -6.48
C ALA A 11 -1.58 -12.31 -7.24
N THR A 12 -1.12 -12.85 -8.38
CA THR A 12 -1.81 -13.94 -9.10
C THR A 12 -1.07 -15.23 -8.82
N VAL A 13 -1.76 -16.20 -8.22
CA VAL A 13 -1.19 -17.47 -7.75
C VAL A 13 -1.08 -18.47 -8.89
N ARG A 14 0.05 -19.19 -8.97
CA ARG A 14 0.29 -20.22 -10.00
C ARG A 14 -0.76 -21.33 -9.94
N GLN A 15 -1.01 -21.97 -11.07
CA GLN A 15 -2.02 -23.04 -11.20
C GLN A 15 -1.61 -24.32 -10.48
N ASP A 16 -0.31 -24.61 -10.41
CA ASP A 16 0.29 -25.79 -9.77
C ASP A 16 0.42 -25.67 -8.24
N LYS A 17 0.06 -24.53 -7.66
CA LYS A 17 0.18 -24.26 -6.22
C LYS A 17 -1.19 -24.24 -5.56
N LEU A 18 -1.27 -24.59 -4.28
CA LEU A 18 -2.52 -24.50 -3.53
C LEU A 18 -2.74 -23.07 -3.02
N LEU A 19 -3.85 -22.45 -3.42
CA LEU A 19 -4.23 -21.10 -3.00
C LEU A 19 -4.37 -21.00 -1.48
N THR A 20 -5.02 -21.99 -0.87
CA THR A 20 -5.22 -22.06 0.58
C THR A 20 -3.91 -22.17 1.36
N LYS A 21 -2.93 -22.90 0.83
CA LYS A 21 -1.59 -23.02 1.42
C LYS A 21 -0.85 -21.68 1.36
N PHE A 22 -0.92 -20.99 0.22
CA PHE A 22 -0.34 -19.65 0.08
C PHE A 22 -0.94 -18.65 1.08
N VAL A 23 -2.26 -18.61 1.18
CA VAL A 23 -2.97 -17.72 2.13
C VAL A 23 -2.60 -18.05 3.57
N LYS A 24 -2.45 -19.33 3.93
CA LYS A 24 -1.99 -19.72 5.26
C LYS A 24 -0.58 -19.21 5.54
N SER A 25 0.37 -19.46 4.63
CA SER A 25 1.75 -18.99 4.78
C SER A 25 1.86 -17.46 4.89
N LEU A 26 1.03 -16.72 4.16
CA LEU A 26 0.95 -15.27 4.31
C LEU A 26 0.48 -14.85 5.72
N ARG A 27 -0.52 -15.54 6.29
CA ARG A 27 -1.00 -15.27 7.65
C ARG A 27 0.04 -15.63 8.72
N ASP A 28 0.80 -16.69 8.51
CA ASP A 28 1.90 -17.09 9.40
C ASP A 28 2.99 -15.99 9.47
N GLU A 29 3.13 -15.17 8.42
CA GLU A 29 4.01 -13.99 8.36
C GLU A 29 3.32 -12.67 8.79
N ASP A 30 2.19 -12.75 9.49
CA ASP A 30 1.36 -11.63 9.94
C ASP A 30 0.81 -10.73 8.81
N ALA A 31 0.65 -11.26 7.58
CA ALA A 31 0.00 -10.51 6.52
C ALA A 31 -1.52 -10.42 6.74
N THR A 32 -2.08 -9.23 6.53
CA THR A 32 -3.52 -9.00 6.52
C THR A 32 -4.09 -9.29 5.15
N ILE A 33 -4.95 -10.30 5.04
CA ILE A 33 -5.60 -10.66 3.78
C ILE A 33 -6.77 -9.71 3.51
N ILE A 34 -6.73 -9.00 2.38
CA ILE A 34 -7.76 -8.04 1.96
C ILE A 34 -8.79 -8.72 1.06
N LEU A 35 -8.33 -9.54 0.10
CA LEU A 35 -9.20 -10.24 -0.84
C LEU A 35 -8.57 -11.56 -1.26
N VAL A 36 -9.40 -12.59 -1.40
CA VAL A 36 -9.06 -13.84 -2.08
C VAL A 36 -10.10 -14.09 -3.16
N ASP A 37 -9.64 -14.23 -4.40
CA ASP A 37 -10.45 -14.52 -5.58
C ASP A 37 -10.02 -15.87 -6.12
N GLU A 38 -10.87 -16.88 -5.92
CA GLU A 38 -10.55 -18.26 -6.33
C GLU A 38 -10.65 -18.47 -7.84
N ILE A 39 -11.55 -17.74 -8.51
CA ILE A 39 -11.81 -17.87 -9.94
C ILE A 39 -10.60 -17.39 -10.73
N TYR A 40 -10.11 -16.20 -10.40
CA TYR A 40 -8.93 -15.62 -11.05
C TYR A 40 -7.62 -15.95 -10.33
N ARG A 41 -7.69 -16.73 -9.24
CA ARG A 41 -6.56 -17.10 -8.37
C ARG A 41 -5.76 -15.90 -7.89
N ARG A 42 -6.45 -14.82 -7.49
CA ARG A 42 -5.82 -13.59 -7.02
C ARG A 42 -5.88 -13.49 -5.51
N VAL A 43 -4.80 -13.01 -4.90
CA VAL A 43 -4.74 -12.67 -3.48
C VAL A 43 -4.27 -11.24 -3.35
N ILE A 44 -5.04 -10.43 -2.63
CA ILE A 44 -4.65 -9.08 -2.24
C ILE A 44 -4.43 -9.09 -0.74
N PHE A 45 -3.27 -8.63 -0.31
CA PHE A 45 -2.89 -8.61 1.11
C PHE A 45 -2.02 -7.40 1.41
N SER A 46 -1.95 -7.03 2.69
CA SER A 46 -1.08 -5.98 3.19
C SER A 46 -0.23 -6.44 4.36
N LEU A 47 0.92 -5.81 4.54
CA LEU A 47 1.82 -6.06 5.67
C LEU A 47 2.66 -4.80 5.96
N PRO A 48 3.21 -4.66 7.17
CA PRO A 48 4.17 -3.60 7.45
C PRO A 48 5.35 -3.66 6.48
N LEU A 49 5.79 -2.52 5.96
CA LEU A 49 6.87 -2.44 4.96
C LEU A 49 8.16 -3.15 5.43
N LEU A 50 8.46 -3.07 6.73
CA LEU A 50 9.63 -3.71 7.34
C LEU A 50 9.59 -5.25 7.30
N LYS A 51 8.42 -5.86 7.10
CA LYS A 51 8.27 -7.31 6.99
C LYS A 51 8.27 -7.81 5.55
N TYR A 52 8.52 -6.93 4.58
CA TYR A 52 8.52 -7.28 3.16
C TYR A 52 9.47 -8.43 2.83
N GLU A 53 10.68 -8.44 3.41
CA GLU A 53 11.69 -9.46 3.12
C GLU A 53 11.22 -10.88 3.44
N ASN A 54 10.39 -11.05 4.48
CA ASN A 54 9.86 -12.35 4.89
C ASN A 54 8.98 -13.00 3.82
N ILE A 55 8.27 -12.19 3.03
CA ILE A 55 7.30 -12.69 2.06
C ILE A 55 7.84 -12.77 0.63
N VAL A 56 9.04 -12.23 0.36
CA VAL A 56 9.63 -12.22 -0.99
C VAL A 56 9.75 -13.64 -1.55
N GLN A 57 10.25 -14.56 -0.74
CA GLN A 57 10.41 -15.96 -1.15
C GLN A 57 9.06 -16.63 -1.40
N LEU A 58 8.07 -16.38 -0.53
CA LEU A 58 6.71 -16.89 -0.69
C LEU A 58 6.07 -16.38 -1.98
N ILE A 59 6.23 -15.10 -2.29
CA ILE A 59 5.72 -14.51 -3.54
C ILE A 59 6.39 -15.17 -4.74
N SER A 60 7.72 -15.30 -4.74
CA SER A 60 8.47 -15.92 -5.84
C SER A 60 8.03 -17.36 -6.11
N GLU A 61 7.82 -18.15 -5.04
CA GLU A 61 7.43 -19.55 -5.14
C GLU A 61 5.98 -19.74 -5.60
N TYR A 62 5.04 -18.96 -5.06
CA TYR A 62 3.61 -19.22 -5.24
C TYR A 62 2.96 -18.43 -6.36
N THR A 63 3.58 -17.36 -6.85
CA THR A 63 2.92 -16.40 -7.75
C THR A 63 3.48 -16.43 -9.16
N VAL A 64 2.62 -16.15 -10.15
CA VAL A 64 2.98 -15.88 -11.54
C VAL A 64 3.38 -14.43 -11.71
N SER A 65 2.63 -13.54 -11.05
CA SER A 65 2.85 -12.11 -11.06
C SER A 65 2.43 -11.51 -9.72
N ALA A 66 3.12 -10.45 -9.32
CA ALA A 66 2.81 -9.66 -8.15
C ALA A 66 3.04 -8.18 -8.44
N ASN A 67 2.04 -7.37 -8.15
CA ASN A 67 2.15 -5.91 -8.18
C ASN A 67 2.23 -5.38 -6.74
N PHE A 68 3.12 -4.44 -6.52
CA PHE A 68 3.40 -3.86 -5.21
C PHE A 68 2.96 -2.40 -5.18
N GLU A 69 2.34 -2.01 -4.08
CA GLU A 69 1.89 -0.65 -3.83
C GLU A 69 2.31 -0.30 -2.39
N VAL A 70 3.26 0.61 -2.24
CA VAL A 70 3.69 1.07 -0.91
C VAL A 70 2.71 2.14 -0.43
N LYS A 71 2.05 1.89 0.70
CA LYS A 71 1.15 2.82 1.36
C LYS A 71 1.78 3.42 2.61
N ALA A 72 1.77 4.74 2.76
CA ALA A 72 2.12 5.40 4.01
C ALA A 72 0.90 6.11 4.58
N VAL A 73 0.51 5.75 5.80
CA VAL A 73 -0.61 6.33 6.52
C VAL A 73 -0.07 7.23 7.63
N LEU A 74 -0.31 8.53 7.52
CA LEU A 74 0.09 9.49 8.54
C LEU A 74 -1.12 9.93 9.37
N THR A 75 -1.07 9.68 10.68
CA THR A 75 -2.04 10.17 11.67
C THR A 75 -1.57 11.48 12.30
N HIS A 76 -2.43 12.50 12.34
CA HIS A 76 -2.10 13.83 12.84
C HIS A 76 -3.24 14.54 13.56
N SER A 77 -2.92 15.60 14.32
CA SER A 77 -3.88 16.53 14.94
C SER A 77 -3.89 17.92 14.26
N LEU A 78 -3.23 18.05 13.11
CA LEU A 78 -3.16 19.29 12.33
C LEU A 78 -4.55 19.80 11.88
N SER A 79 -4.70 21.11 11.89
CA SER A 79 -5.87 21.80 11.33
C SER A 79 -5.84 21.80 9.79
N SER A 80 -6.99 22.07 9.18
CA SER A 80 -7.15 22.20 7.72
C SER A 80 -6.14 23.18 7.10
N ALA A 81 -5.88 24.32 7.75
CA ALA A 81 -4.92 25.32 7.26
C ALA A 81 -3.48 24.80 7.30
N GLN A 82 -3.12 24.07 8.36
CA GLN A 82 -1.79 23.46 8.51
C GLN A 82 -1.55 22.35 7.47
N LEU A 83 -2.57 21.54 7.18
CA LEU A 83 -2.49 20.53 6.12
C LEU A 83 -2.31 21.13 4.73
N MET A 84 -3.03 22.22 4.41
CA MET A 84 -2.87 22.90 3.13
C MET A 84 -1.46 23.52 2.98
N SER A 85 -0.91 24.08 4.06
CA SER A 85 0.48 24.57 4.06
C SER A 85 1.49 23.42 3.84
N LEU A 86 1.28 22.28 4.49
CA LEU A 86 2.11 21.09 4.30
C LEU A 86 2.02 20.57 2.85
N LEU A 87 0.82 20.54 2.28
CA LEU A 87 0.61 20.13 0.88
C LEU A 87 1.38 21.02 -0.09
N SER A 88 1.31 22.35 0.07
CA SER A 88 2.07 23.28 -0.78
C SER A 88 3.57 23.04 -0.68
N LYS A 89 4.10 22.85 0.54
CA LYS A 89 5.52 22.52 0.75
C LYS A 89 5.93 21.20 0.10
N LEU A 90 5.09 20.16 0.21
CA LEU A 90 5.39 18.87 -0.40
C LEU A 90 5.37 18.95 -1.93
N LYS A 91 4.49 19.76 -2.54
CA LYS A 91 4.49 19.99 -3.99
C LYS A 91 5.75 20.70 -4.48
N GLU A 92 6.31 21.61 -3.67
CA GLU A 92 7.59 22.25 -3.98
C GLU A 92 8.77 21.27 -3.88
N ILE A 93 8.80 20.45 -2.82
CA ILE A 93 9.86 19.47 -2.59
C ILE A 93 9.83 18.34 -3.62
N PHE A 94 8.63 17.86 -3.96
CA PHE A 94 8.40 16.73 -4.85
C PHE A 94 7.76 17.18 -6.17
N ASN A 95 8.42 18.11 -6.86
CA ASN A 95 7.95 18.68 -8.13
C ASN A 95 7.83 17.66 -9.28
N THR A 96 8.47 16.49 -9.16
CA THR A 96 8.37 15.35 -10.09
C THR A 96 7.23 14.39 -9.76
N VAL A 97 6.58 14.56 -8.60
CA VAL A 97 5.54 13.67 -8.09
C VAL A 97 4.18 14.36 -8.16
N ASN A 98 3.21 13.68 -8.77
CA ASN A 98 1.87 14.24 -8.90
C ASN A 98 1.04 14.04 -7.62
N ILE A 99 1.17 14.97 -6.68
CA ILE A 99 0.41 14.97 -5.42
C ILE A 99 -1.00 15.52 -5.69
N VAL A 100 -1.96 14.60 -5.83
CA VAL A 100 -3.39 14.90 -6.02
C VAL A 100 -4.18 14.91 -4.71
N LYS A 101 -5.11 15.87 -4.60
CA LYS A 101 -6.16 15.89 -3.57
C LYS A 101 -7.42 15.25 -4.19
N PRO A 102 -8.03 14.21 -3.60
CA PRO A 102 -9.26 13.63 -4.14
C PRO A 102 -10.41 14.65 -4.06
N GLU A 103 -11.17 14.80 -5.15
CA GLU A 103 -12.20 15.85 -5.31
C GLU A 103 -13.37 15.76 -4.32
N GLN A 104 -13.56 14.60 -3.67
CA GLN A 104 -14.64 14.35 -2.71
C GLN A 104 -14.15 13.95 -1.31
N SER A 105 -12.83 14.02 -1.08
CA SER A 105 -12.29 13.78 0.24
C SER A 105 -12.58 15.00 1.12
N TYR A 106 -13.17 14.78 2.30
CA TYR A 106 -12.94 15.68 3.45
C TYR A 106 -11.45 16.02 3.50
N LEU A 107 -11.06 17.21 4.01
CA LEU A 107 -9.69 17.78 4.16
C LEU A 107 -8.58 16.86 4.76
N ARG A 108 -8.51 15.57 4.41
CA ARG A 108 -8.01 14.43 5.20
C ARG A 108 -7.46 13.29 4.31
N ILE A 109 -7.17 13.55 3.02
CA ILE A 109 -6.47 12.59 2.15
C ILE A 109 -5.50 13.39 1.26
N MET A 110 -4.21 13.10 1.36
CA MET A 110 -3.15 13.75 0.58
C MET A 110 -2.36 12.72 -0.22
N GLY A 111 -2.61 12.64 -1.54
CA GLY A 111 -1.57 12.42 -2.55
C GLY A 111 -1.07 11.00 -2.84
N LEU A 112 -1.30 10.54 -4.06
CA LEU A 112 -0.52 9.49 -4.74
C LEU A 112 0.93 9.96 -4.97
N ILE A 113 1.93 9.18 -4.59
CA ILE A 113 3.34 9.39 -4.94
C ILE A 113 3.74 8.40 -6.05
N LYS A 114 3.44 8.73 -7.30
CA LYS A 114 3.85 7.89 -8.43
C LYS A 114 5.36 8.01 -8.67
N VAL A 115 6.14 7.14 -8.03
CA VAL A 115 7.53 6.86 -8.43
C VAL A 115 7.48 5.81 -9.54
N ASP A 116 8.27 6.01 -10.60
CA ASP A 116 8.26 5.31 -11.89
C ASP A 116 7.67 3.89 -11.90
N SER A 117 6.62 3.71 -12.71
CA SER A 117 5.89 2.47 -13.03
C SER A 117 5.31 1.60 -11.88
N GLY A 118 5.69 1.82 -10.62
CA GLY A 118 5.27 1.01 -9.45
C GLY A 118 4.82 1.83 -8.24
N GLY A 119 4.22 3.00 -8.49
CA GLY A 119 3.96 4.08 -7.53
C GLY A 119 3.62 3.74 -6.08
N GLY A 120 4.10 4.59 -5.16
CA GLY A 120 3.65 4.63 -3.77
C GLY A 120 2.42 5.53 -3.59
N LEU A 121 1.69 5.35 -2.51
CA LEU A 121 0.55 6.17 -2.12
C LEU A 121 0.77 6.65 -0.69
N VAL A 122 0.60 7.96 -0.44
CA VAL A 122 0.54 8.48 0.92
C VAL A 122 -0.91 8.84 1.19
N GLU A 123 -1.41 8.46 2.36
CA GLU A 123 -2.74 8.83 2.84
C GLU A 123 -2.56 9.48 4.22
N ILE A 124 -3.18 10.64 4.43
CA ILE A 124 -2.95 11.46 5.63
C ILE A 124 -4.29 11.67 6.32
N TYR A 125 -4.56 10.88 7.37
CA TYR A 125 -5.82 10.94 8.11
C TYR A 125 -5.64 11.69 9.44
N PRO A 126 -6.65 12.41 9.93
CA PRO A 126 -6.63 12.93 11.29
C PRO A 126 -6.79 11.79 12.30
N SER A 127 -6.24 12.04 13.48
CA SER A 127 -6.34 11.14 14.65
C SER A 127 -7.74 11.14 15.24
#